data_AF-A0A0W8DZH0-F1
#
_entry.id   AF-A0A0W8DZH0-F1
#
_cell.length_a   1.000
_cell.length_b   1.000
_cell.length_c   1.000
_cell.angle_alpha   90.00
_cell.angle_beta   90.00
_cell.angle_gamma   90.00
#
_symmetry.space_group_name_H-M   'P 1'
#
loop_
_entity.id
_entity.type
_entity.pdbx_description
1 polymer ?
#
loop_
_entity_poly.entity_id
_entity_poly.type
_entity_poly.pdbx_seq_one_letter_code
_entity_poly.pdbx_strand_id
1 'polypeptide(L)'
;METKRRRHLSLPETYYAVINGLLPIDEPLRELWERFNSLSVAFVRNFIVYQHFRHLDWIPKSGLNYGAHYVLYRGSATEFHSEYIVYVQDEASSWNTIQSLTRIAADVKKTVLLCTVTAEITGSEDSPADLTFGVYSFHDVQYTVEAIAIRFWDPSIADGPQSYTFQQQPVLSKKPKTVKKKNRAKRPKHQLEETLTTSGNSA
;
A
#
# COMPACT_ATOMS: atom_id res chain seq x y z
N MET A 1 -27.64 0.27 24.57
CA MET A 1 -27.67 -0.55 23.34
C MET A 1 -26.24 -0.81 22.93
N GLU A 2 -25.80 -2.07 22.98
CA GLU A 2 -24.42 -2.44 22.67
C GLU A 2 -24.24 -2.42 21.15
N THR A 3 -23.33 -1.58 20.65
CA THR A 3 -23.06 -1.45 19.23
C THR A 3 -22.32 -2.70 18.73
N LYS A 4 -23.07 -3.64 18.14
CA LYS A 4 -22.51 -4.84 17.52
C LYS A 4 -21.47 -4.45 16.47
N ARG A 5 -20.19 -4.64 16.78
CA ARG A 5 -19.08 -4.34 15.88
C ARG A 5 -19.12 -5.27 14.68
N ARG A 6 -19.28 -4.72 13.48
CA ARG A 6 -19.24 -5.49 12.21
C ARG A 6 -17.86 -5.32 11.55
N ARG A 7 -17.39 -6.37 10.89
CA ARG A 7 -16.23 -6.33 9.99
C ARG A 7 -16.71 -6.52 8.56
N HIS A 8 -16.20 -5.72 7.65
CA HIS A 8 -16.48 -5.83 6.23
C HIS A 8 -15.20 -6.31 5.55
N LEU A 9 -15.34 -7.27 4.66
CA LEU A 9 -14.26 -7.81 3.84
C LEU A 9 -14.59 -7.48 2.38
N SER A 10 -13.56 -7.11 1.61
CA SER A 10 -13.68 -7.03 0.16
C SER A 10 -13.84 -8.43 -0.47
N LEU A 11 -14.22 -8.52 -1.74
CA LEU A 11 -14.30 -9.81 -2.45
C LEU A 11 -12.96 -10.59 -2.40
N PRO A 12 -11.79 -9.96 -2.67
CA PRO A 12 -10.51 -10.65 -2.54
C PRO A 12 -10.20 -11.12 -1.12
N GLU A 13 -10.43 -10.29 -0.10
CA GLU A 13 -10.22 -10.68 1.30
C GLU A 13 -11.15 -11.80 1.75
N THR A 14 -12.40 -11.79 1.27
CA THR A 14 -13.40 -12.83 1.56
C THR A 14 -12.96 -14.14 0.94
N TYR A 15 -12.65 -14.16 -0.36
CA TYR A 15 -12.22 -15.38 -1.03
C TYR A 15 -10.93 -15.93 -0.40
N TYR A 16 -9.96 -15.06 -0.10
CA TYR A 16 -8.74 -15.45 0.62
C TYR A 16 -9.04 -16.07 2.00
N ALA A 17 -9.96 -15.48 2.77
CA ALA A 17 -10.33 -16.03 4.07
C ALA A 17 -10.97 -17.41 3.95
N VAL A 18 -11.81 -17.64 2.93
CA VAL A 18 -12.51 -18.91 2.71
C VAL A 18 -11.54 -20.01 2.30
N ILE A 19 -10.65 -19.76 1.31
CA ILE A 19 -9.67 -20.78 0.86
C ILE A 19 -8.67 -21.18 1.96
N ASN A 20 -8.43 -20.30 2.94
CA ASN A 20 -7.56 -20.56 4.09
C ASN A 20 -8.35 -21.11 5.30
N GLY A 21 -9.65 -21.41 5.16
CA GLY A 21 -10.48 -21.95 6.24
C GLY A 21 -10.77 -20.96 7.39
N LEU A 22 -10.55 -19.67 7.19
CA LEU A 22 -10.77 -18.61 8.20
C LEU A 22 -12.22 -18.13 8.25
N LEU A 23 -12.98 -18.32 7.18
CA LEU A 23 -14.39 -17.96 7.08
C LEU A 23 -15.18 -19.16 6.55
N PRO A 24 -16.07 -19.77 7.37
CA PRO A 24 -16.88 -20.88 6.90
C PRO A 24 -17.96 -20.39 5.95
N ILE A 25 -18.09 -21.06 4.80
CA ILE A 25 -19.11 -20.84 3.79
C ILE A 25 -19.56 -22.22 3.29
N ASP A 26 -20.87 -22.40 3.13
CA ASP A 26 -21.49 -23.68 2.74
C ASP A 26 -21.50 -23.91 1.22
N GLU A 27 -21.06 -22.93 0.43
CA GLU A 27 -21.01 -22.98 -1.04
C GLU A 27 -19.63 -23.49 -1.56
N PRO A 28 -19.57 -24.26 -2.66
CA PRO A 28 -18.30 -24.69 -3.27
C PRO A 28 -17.43 -23.52 -3.73
N LEU A 29 -16.10 -23.64 -3.62
CA LEU A 29 -15.14 -22.59 -3.98
C LEU A 29 -15.27 -22.11 -5.44
N ARG A 30 -15.61 -23.01 -6.37
CA ARG A 30 -15.81 -22.68 -7.80
C ARG A 30 -17.05 -21.81 -8.00
N GLU A 31 -18.16 -22.17 -7.36
CA GLU A 31 -19.40 -21.38 -7.43
C GLU A 31 -19.20 -19.99 -6.82
N LEU A 32 -18.48 -19.91 -5.68
CA LEU A 32 -18.12 -18.64 -5.07
C LEU A 32 -17.25 -17.76 -5.99
N TRP A 33 -16.27 -18.38 -6.66
CA TRP A 33 -15.41 -17.69 -7.62
C TRP A 33 -16.21 -17.12 -8.80
N GLU A 34 -17.08 -17.92 -9.41
CA GLU A 34 -17.95 -17.50 -10.51
C GLU A 34 -18.92 -16.41 -10.09
N ARG A 35 -19.48 -16.52 -8.87
CA ARG A 35 -20.34 -15.49 -8.28
C ARG A 35 -19.58 -14.18 -8.09
N PHE A 36 -18.37 -14.20 -7.55
CA PHE A 36 -17.57 -12.99 -7.39
C PHE A 36 -17.12 -12.39 -8.73
N ASN A 37 -16.79 -13.24 -9.71
CA ASN A 37 -16.45 -12.81 -11.06
C ASN A 37 -17.65 -12.13 -11.77
N SER A 38 -18.87 -12.63 -11.57
CA SER A 38 -20.08 -11.99 -12.12
C SER A 38 -20.44 -10.67 -11.43
N LEU A 39 -20.09 -10.51 -10.14
CA LEU A 39 -20.27 -9.25 -9.41
C LEU A 39 -19.24 -8.19 -9.76
N SER A 40 -18.03 -8.58 -10.18
CA SER A 40 -16.97 -7.66 -10.54
C SER A 40 -16.02 -8.26 -11.56
N VAL A 41 -15.95 -7.65 -12.75
CA VAL A 41 -15.03 -8.04 -13.82
C VAL A 41 -13.55 -7.93 -13.42
N ALA A 42 -13.23 -7.13 -12.40
CA ALA A 42 -11.88 -6.97 -11.88
C ALA A 42 -11.55 -7.94 -10.73
N PHE A 43 -12.53 -8.74 -10.27
CA PHE A 43 -12.35 -9.62 -9.12
C PHE A 43 -11.15 -10.54 -9.27
N VAL A 44 -11.09 -11.29 -10.38
CA VAL A 44 -10.04 -12.28 -10.62
C VAL A 44 -8.66 -11.63 -10.55
N ARG A 45 -8.42 -10.58 -11.33
CA ARG A 45 -7.13 -9.87 -11.35
C ARG A 45 -6.74 -9.32 -9.97
N ASN A 46 -7.69 -8.66 -9.29
CA ASN A 46 -7.46 -8.13 -7.96
C ASN A 46 -7.16 -9.22 -6.93
N PHE A 47 -7.87 -10.34 -7.00
CA PHE A 47 -7.64 -11.48 -6.12
C PHE A 47 -6.30 -12.15 -6.37
N ILE A 48 -5.90 -12.38 -7.62
CA ILE A 48 -4.60 -12.99 -7.94
C ILE A 48 -3.46 -12.10 -7.43
N VAL A 49 -3.52 -10.78 -7.64
CA VAL A 49 -2.52 -9.84 -7.08
C VAL A 49 -2.56 -9.84 -5.55
N TYR A 50 -3.74 -9.90 -4.93
CA TYR A 50 -3.87 -10.02 -3.49
C TYR A 50 -3.19 -11.30 -2.97
N GLN A 51 -3.48 -12.45 -3.59
CA GLN A 51 -2.89 -13.74 -3.27
C GLN A 51 -1.37 -13.71 -3.41
N HIS A 52 -0.86 -13.11 -4.48
CA HIS A 52 0.57 -12.97 -4.73
C HIS A 52 1.30 -12.33 -3.55
N PHE A 53 0.82 -11.16 -3.12
CA PHE A 53 1.42 -10.46 -2.01
C PHE A 53 1.21 -11.17 -0.67
N ARG A 54 0.08 -11.87 -0.47
CA ARG A 54 -0.12 -12.70 0.73
C ARG A 54 0.83 -13.90 0.79
N HIS A 55 1.15 -14.52 -0.36
CA HIS A 55 2.11 -15.62 -0.46
C HIS A 55 3.53 -15.18 -0.10
N LEU A 56 3.85 -13.91 -0.37
CA LEU A 56 5.12 -13.26 -0.01
C LEU A 56 5.10 -12.58 1.36
N ASP A 57 4.18 -13.00 2.25
CA ASP A 57 4.00 -12.50 3.62
C ASP A 57 3.68 -11.00 3.77
N TRP A 58 3.31 -10.32 2.68
CA TRP A 58 2.77 -8.97 2.78
C TRP A 58 1.34 -9.00 3.34
N ILE A 59 0.94 -7.86 3.89
CA ILE A 59 -0.42 -7.58 4.31
C ILE A 59 -0.98 -6.50 3.37
N PRO A 60 -1.69 -6.90 2.30
CA PRO A 60 -2.40 -5.96 1.46
C PRO A 60 -3.57 -5.34 2.24
N LYS A 61 -3.71 -4.03 2.12
CA LYS A 61 -4.85 -3.24 2.60
C LYS A 61 -5.36 -2.34 1.50
N SER A 62 -6.59 -1.84 1.64
CA SER A 62 -7.16 -0.90 0.66
C SER A 62 -6.23 0.27 0.38
N GLY A 63 -5.93 0.50 -0.90
CA GLY A 63 -5.13 1.61 -1.39
C GLY A 63 -5.92 2.90 -1.63
N LEU A 64 -7.19 2.97 -1.21
CA LEU A 64 -8.13 4.05 -1.55
C LEU A 64 -7.58 5.45 -1.26
N ASN A 65 -6.85 5.63 -0.16
CA ASN A 65 -6.23 6.91 0.21
C ASN A 65 -5.16 7.40 -0.79
N TYR A 66 -4.70 6.53 -1.69
CA TYR A 66 -3.68 6.80 -2.70
C TYR A 66 -4.21 6.60 -4.12
N GLY A 67 -5.53 6.46 -4.29
CA GLY A 67 -6.14 6.14 -5.58
C GLY A 67 -5.68 4.79 -6.15
N ALA A 68 -5.31 3.86 -5.28
CA ALA A 68 -4.71 2.58 -5.64
C ALA A 68 -5.56 1.39 -5.20
N HIS A 69 -5.25 0.20 -5.74
CA HIS A 69 -5.94 -1.03 -5.37
C HIS A 69 -5.52 -1.46 -3.97
N TYR A 70 -4.20 -1.56 -3.75
CA TYR A 70 -3.64 -1.97 -2.47
C TYR A 70 -2.50 -1.08 -2.00
N VAL A 71 -2.25 -1.15 -0.71
CA VAL A 71 -0.97 -0.82 -0.09
C VAL A 71 -0.46 -2.00 0.70
N LEU A 72 0.86 -2.20 0.69
CA LEU A 72 1.49 -3.36 1.31
C LEU A 72 2.20 -2.98 2.60
N TYR A 73 1.92 -3.74 3.66
CA TYR A 73 2.62 -3.65 4.94
C TYR A 73 3.39 -4.96 5.20
N ARG A 74 4.58 -4.88 5.81
CA ARG A 74 5.30 -6.07 6.31
C ARG A 74 4.74 -6.64 7.61
N GLY A 75 3.81 -5.93 8.23
CA GLY A 75 3.30 -6.27 9.55
C GLY A 75 2.11 -5.40 9.94
N SER A 76 1.79 -5.35 11.23
CA SER A 76 0.63 -4.59 11.71
C SER A 76 0.72 -3.12 11.29
N ALA A 77 -0.37 -2.58 10.73
CA ALA A 77 -0.48 -1.16 10.40
C ALA A 77 -0.37 -0.25 11.63
N THR A 78 -0.42 -0.79 12.85
CA THR A 78 -0.13 -0.04 14.09
C THR A 78 1.36 0.26 14.24
N GLU A 79 2.24 -0.63 13.76
CA GLU A 79 3.68 -0.62 13.99
C GLU A 79 4.45 -0.17 12.74
N PHE A 80 4.00 -0.61 11.56
CA PHE A 80 4.67 -0.39 10.28
C PHE A 80 3.88 0.61 9.42
N HIS A 81 4.60 1.40 8.64
CA HIS A 81 4.01 2.13 7.51
C HIS A 81 3.93 1.21 6.29
N SER A 82 2.98 1.46 5.39
CA SER A 82 3.00 0.76 4.10
C SER A 82 4.22 1.19 3.29
N GLU A 83 4.79 0.25 2.55
CA GLU A 83 6.00 0.46 1.74
C GLU A 83 5.67 0.62 0.26
N TYR A 84 4.69 -0.14 -0.21
CA TYR A 84 4.28 -0.16 -1.62
C TYR A 84 2.87 0.37 -1.80
N ILE A 85 2.67 1.03 -2.94
CA ILE A 85 1.35 1.32 -3.52
C ILE A 85 1.20 0.44 -4.75
N VAL A 86 0.15 -0.37 -4.78
CA VAL A 86 -0.10 -1.36 -5.84
C VAL A 86 -1.24 -0.89 -6.72
N TYR A 87 -0.97 -0.83 -8.01
CA TYR A 87 -1.96 -0.60 -9.05
C TYR A 87 -2.08 -1.88 -9.88
N VAL A 88 -3.28 -2.46 -9.90
CA VAL A 88 -3.62 -3.57 -10.79
C VAL A 88 -4.10 -2.95 -12.10
N GLN A 89 -3.45 -3.27 -13.21
CA GLN A 89 -3.78 -2.75 -14.53
C GLN A 89 -4.26 -3.87 -15.46
N ASP A 90 -5.08 -3.52 -16.44
CA ASP A 90 -5.49 -4.43 -17.52
C ASP A 90 -4.46 -4.44 -18.64
N GLU A 91 -4.13 -3.24 -19.07
CA GLU A 91 -3.18 -2.95 -20.12
C GLU A 91 -2.10 -2.02 -19.57
N ALA A 92 -1.03 -1.85 -20.34
CA ALA A 92 0.02 -0.92 -20.00
C ALA A 92 -0.54 0.51 -19.84
N SER A 93 -0.35 1.08 -18.65
CA SER A 93 -0.76 2.46 -18.37
C SER A 93 -0.03 3.47 -19.28
N SER A 94 -0.75 4.51 -19.72
CA SER A 94 -0.14 5.60 -20.48
C SER A 94 0.92 6.34 -19.67
N TRP A 95 1.88 6.96 -20.36
CA TRP A 95 2.96 7.73 -19.70
C TRP A 95 2.44 8.78 -18.71
N ASN A 96 1.41 9.53 -19.09
CA ASN A 96 0.79 10.55 -18.24
C ASN A 96 0.17 9.95 -16.96
N THR A 97 -0.41 8.76 -17.08
CA THR A 97 -0.94 8.02 -15.92
C THR A 97 0.20 7.63 -14.99
N ILE A 98 1.25 7.01 -15.52
CA ILE A 98 2.43 6.60 -14.75
C ILE A 98 3.06 7.80 -14.01
N GLN A 99 3.19 8.95 -14.67
CA GLN A 99 3.68 10.18 -14.04
C GLN A 99 2.79 10.63 -12.87
N SER A 100 1.47 10.56 -13.04
CA SER A 100 0.52 10.94 -11.99
C SER A 100 0.61 10.02 -10.77
N LEU A 101 0.67 8.69 -11.00
CA LEU A 101 0.81 7.70 -9.94
C LEU A 101 2.13 7.87 -9.17
N THR A 102 3.23 8.08 -9.90
CA THR A 102 4.56 8.27 -9.32
C THR A 102 4.64 9.55 -8.49
N ARG A 103 3.97 10.63 -8.92
CA ARG A 103 3.92 11.89 -8.16
C ARG A 103 3.24 11.72 -6.81
N ILE A 104 2.12 10.99 -6.74
CA ILE A 104 1.43 10.70 -5.47
C ILE A 104 2.33 9.88 -4.55
N ALA A 105 2.97 8.85 -5.09
CA ALA A 105 3.83 7.95 -4.32
C ALA A 105 5.06 8.66 -3.74
N ALA A 106 5.65 9.59 -4.48
CA ALA A 106 6.80 10.38 -4.05
C ALA A 106 6.48 11.24 -2.82
N ASP A 107 5.30 11.88 -2.79
CA ASP A 107 4.87 12.74 -1.68
C ASP A 107 4.74 11.95 -0.35
N VAL A 108 4.30 10.69 -0.45
CA VAL A 108 4.09 9.81 0.71
C VAL A 108 5.23 8.81 0.94
N LYS A 109 6.34 8.98 0.21
CA LYS A 109 7.57 8.17 0.28
C LYS A 109 7.31 6.67 0.14
N LYS A 110 6.56 6.27 -0.89
CA LYS A 110 6.26 4.87 -1.20
C LYS A 110 6.75 4.51 -2.59
N THR A 111 7.01 3.23 -2.81
CA THR A 111 7.34 2.69 -4.12
C THR A 111 6.07 2.24 -4.85
N VAL A 112 5.95 2.56 -6.13
CA VAL A 112 4.84 2.12 -6.97
C VAL A 112 5.13 0.72 -7.50
N LEU A 113 4.14 -0.16 -7.44
CA LEU A 113 4.09 -1.44 -8.14
C LEU A 113 2.94 -1.41 -9.13
N LEU A 114 3.24 -1.54 -10.42
CA LEU A 114 2.26 -1.72 -11.48
C LEU A 114 2.15 -3.21 -11.78
N CYS A 115 1.06 -3.85 -11.37
CA CYS A 115 0.84 -5.28 -11.51
C CYS A 115 -0.10 -5.57 -12.69
N THR A 116 0.32 -6.46 -13.56
CA THR A 116 -0.50 -7.06 -14.63
C THR A 116 -0.72 -8.52 -14.30
N VAL A 117 -1.90 -9.05 -14.68
CA VAL A 117 -2.21 -10.48 -14.54
C VAL A 117 -2.59 -11.03 -15.91
N THR A 118 -1.86 -12.04 -16.36
CA THR A 118 -2.18 -12.79 -17.58
C THR A 118 -2.73 -14.17 -17.19
N ALA A 119 -3.63 -14.71 -18.02
CA ALA A 119 -4.26 -16.00 -17.79
C ALA A 119 -3.94 -16.94 -18.96
N GLU A 120 -3.41 -18.12 -18.66
CA GLU A 120 -3.03 -19.13 -19.64
C GLU A 120 -3.62 -20.51 -19.24
N ILE A 121 -3.98 -21.31 -20.25
CA ILE A 121 -4.58 -22.65 -20.05
C ILE A 121 -3.49 -23.68 -19.73
N THR A 122 -2.24 -23.40 -20.10
CA THR A 122 -1.09 -24.29 -19.91
C THR A 122 0.17 -23.45 -19.81
N GLY A 123 0.86 -23.48 -18.66
CA GLY A 123 2.12 -22.77 -18.50
C GLY A 123 3.14 -23.57 -17.68
N SER A 124 4.40 -23.34 -18.05
CA SER A 124 5.62 -24.05 -17.68
C SER A 124 6.23 -23.62 -16.34
N GLU A 125 6.86 -24.61 -15.68
CA GLU A 125 7.84 -24.59 -14.56
C GLU A 125 7.68 -23.58 -13.41
N ASP A 126 7.67 -24.14 -12.19
CA ASP A 126 7.70 -23.46 -10.90
C ASP A 126 8.93 -22.56 -10.75
N SER A 127 8.84 -21.35 -11.28
CA SER A 127 9.78 -20.28 -10.94
C SER A 127 9.44 -19.75 -9.53
N PRO A 128 10.44 -19.56 -8.65
CA PRO A 128 10.18 -19.05 -7.31
C PRO A 128 9.54 -17.67 -7.41
N ALA A 129 8.45 -17.46 -6.68
CA ALA A 129 7.78 -16.16 -6.64
C ALA A 129 8.67 -15.13 -5.94
N ASP A 130 8.75 -13.93 -6.53
CA ASP A 130 9.34 -12.75 -5.93
C ASP A 130 8.34 -11.58 -5.95
N LEU A 131 8.73 -10.38 -5.52
CA LEU A 131 7.76 -9.28 -5.45
C LEU A 131 7.15 -8.91 -6.81
N THR A 132 7.90 -9.11 -7.89
CA THR A 132 7.55 -8.70 -9.25
C THR A 132 7.07 -9.83 -10.14
N PHE A 133 7.22 -11.08 -9.73
CA PHE A 133 6.83 -12.23 -10.54
C PHE A 133 6.26 -13.37 -9.69
N GLY A 134 5.18 -13.99 -10.13
CA GLY A 134 4.65 -15.20 -9.51
C GLY A 134 3.60 -15.89 -10.38
N VAL A 135 3.46 -17.21 -10.21
CA VAL A 135 2.52 -18.04 -10.97
C VAL A 135 1.58 -18.73 -9.99
N TYR A 136 0.28 -18.70 -10.28
CA TYR A 136 -0.77 -19.24 -9.40
C TYR A 136 -1.84 -19.98 -10.21
N SER A 137 -2.28 -21.12 -9.73
CA SER A 137 -3.35 -21.90 -10.38
C SER A 137 -4.64 -21.86 -9.58
N PHE A 138 -5.74 -21.46 -10.23
CA PHE A 138 -7.08 -21.48 -9.65
C PHE A 138 -8.08 -22.00 -10.69
N HIS A 139 -8.90 -22.98 -10.30
CA HIS A 139 -10.01 -23.49 -11.13
C HIS A 139 -9.61 -23.88 -12.56
N ASP A 140 -8.48 -24.60 -12.68
CA ASP A 140 -7.91 -25.08 -13.95
C ASP A 140 -7.35 -23.98 -14.88
N VAL A 141 -7.17 -22.77 -14.36
CA VAL A 141 -6.53 -21.66 -15.06
C VAL A 141 -5.24 -21.29 -14.33
N GLN A 142 -4.15 -21.13 -15.08
CA GLN A 142 -2.91 -20.58 -14.56
C GLN A 142 -2.90 -19.07 -14.76
N TYR A 143 -2.51 -18.35 -13.73
CA TYR A 143 -2.38 -16.90 -13.72
C TYR A 143 -0.94 -16.51 -13.43
N THR A 144 -0.39 -15.66 -14.27
CA THR A 144 0.94 -15.09 -14.08
C THR A 144 0.80 -13.65 -13.64
N VAL A 145 1.46 -13.30 -12.55
CA VAL A 145 1.59 -11.93 -12.04
C VAL A 145 2.93 -11.41 -12.50
N GLU A 146 2.91 -10.29 -13.22
CA GLU A 146 4.12 -9.52 -13.53
C GLU A 146 3.94 -8.12 -12.95
N ALA A 147 4.96 -7.59 -12.30
CA ALA A 147 4.93 -6.25 -11.74
C ALA A 147 6.16 -5.43 -12.08
N ILE A 148 5.93 -4.15 -12.38
CA ILE A 148 6.98 -3.16 -12.58
C ILE A 148 7.08 -2.31 -11.32
N ALA A 149 8.25 -2.33 -10.69
CA ALA A 149 8.56 -1.47 -9.54
C ALA A 149 9.17 -0.14 -10.00
N ILE A 150 8.46 0.97 -9.78
CA ILE A 150 8.97 2.31 -10.11
C ILE A 150 9.62 2.92 -8.86
N ARG A 151 10.93 3.12 -8.95
CA ARG A 151 11.78 3.59 -7.86
C ARG A 151 12.63 4.76 -8.32
N PHE A 152 13.05 5.58 -7.35
CA PHE A 152 14.13 6.52 -7.60
C PHE A 152 15.42 5.73 -7.81
N TRP A 153 16.10 6.00 -8.91
CA TRP A 153 17.41 5.40 -9.18
C TRP A 153 18.48 6.13 -8.38
N ASP A 154 19.27 5.39 -7.61
CA ASP A 154 20.41 5.93 -6.88
C ASP A 154 21.68 5.76 -7.73
N PRO A 155 22.25 6.85 -8.28
CA PRO A 155 23.43 6.77 -9.13
C PRO A 155 24.66 6.25 -8.39
N SER A 156 24.70 6.33 -7.06
CA SER A 156 25.85 5.87 -6.27
C SER A 156 26.06 4.36 -6.30
N ILE A 157 25.01 3.60 -6.63
CA ILE A 157 25.04 2.14 -6.76
C ILE A 157 24.94 1.68 -8.21
N ALA A 158 24.94 2.59 -9.19
CA ALA A 158 24.63 2.35 -10.60
C ALA A 158 25.40 1.16 -11.22
N ASP A 159 26.70 1.07 -10.94
CA ASP A 159 27.60 0.08 -11.54
C ASP A 159 27.60 -1.27 -10.79
N GLY A 160 26.90 -1.36 -9.66
CA GLY A 160 26.82 -2.58 -8.85
C GLY A 160 25.71 -3.53 -9.34
N PRO A 161 25.86 -4.86 -9.15
CA PRO A 161 24.77 -5.83 -9.40
C PRO A 161 23.49 -5.55 -8.60
N GLN A 162 23.62 -4.75 -7.54
CA GLN A 162 22.53 -4.34 -6.67
C GLN A 162 21.70 -3.16 -7.23
N SER A 163 22.16 -2.50 -8.31
CA SER A 163 21.52 -1.31 -8.88
C SER A 163 20.10 -1.58 -9.42
N TYR A 164 19.90 -2.80 -9.93
CA TYR A 164 18.62 -3.31 -10.42
C TYR A 164 18.00 -4.33 -9.45
N THR A 165 18.75 -4.81 -8.46
CA THR A 165 18.25 -5.80 -7.50
C THR A 165 17.27 -5.12 -6.54
N PHE A 166 16.12 -5.74 -6.35
CA PHE A 166 15.11 -5.25 -5.44
C PHE A 166 15.58 -5.33 -3.98
N GLN A 167 16.22 -4.27 -3.48
CA GLN A 167 16.49 -4.16 -2.05
C GLN A 167 15.21 -3.72 -1.32
N GLN A 168 14.82 -4.55 -0.36
CA GLN A 168 13.81 -4.22 0.63
C GLN A 168 14.23 -2.95 1.38
N GLN A 169 13.39 -1.91 1.37
CA GLN A 169 13.72 -0.67 2.08
C GLN A 169 13.88 -0.96 3.59
N PRO A 170 14.84 -0.32 4.29
CA PRO A 170 14.98 -0.46 5.73
C PRO A 170 13.72 0.04 6.43
N VAL A 171 13.22 -0.77 7.37
CA VAL A 171 11.95 -0.52 8.03
C VAL A 171 12.05 0.63 9.02
N LEU A 172 11.20 1.65 8.87
CA LEU A 172 10.99 2.67 9.90
C LEU A 172 9.74 2.30 10.72
N SER A 173 9.94 1.78 11.92
CA SER A 173 8.84 1.63 12.88
C SER A 173 8.28 3.00 13.26
N LYS A 174 6.97 3.07 13.54
CA LYS A 174 6.40 4.31 14.09
C LYS A 174 7.10 4.63 15.41
N LYS A 175 7.82 5.77 15.45
CA LYS A 175 8.35 6.29 16.71
C LYS A 175 7.18 6.46 17.69
N PRO A 176 7.30 6.01 18.95
CA PRO A 176 6.26 6.21 19.94
C PRO A 176 5.95 7.70 20.04
N LYS A 177 4.67 8.07 20.01
CA LYS A 177 4.24 9.45 20.20
C LYS A 177 4.63 9.88 21.61
N THR A 178 5.76 10.58 21.77
CA THR A 178 6.05 11.31 23.00
C THR A 178 4.95 12.33 23.22
N VAL A 179 4.16 12.15 24.29
CA VAL A 179 3.18 13.12 24.74
C VAL A 179 3.94 14.41 25.06
N LYS A 180 3.89 15.40 24.16
CA LYS A 180 4.38 16.75 24.46
C LYS A 180 3.50 17.30 25.58
N LYS A 181 3.98 17.26 26.83
CA LYS A 181 3.42 18.05 27.92
C LYS A 181 3.46 19.51 27.47
N LYS A 182 2.29 20.06 27.16
CA LYS A 182 2.12 21.47 26.84
C LYS A 182 2.27 22.24 28.16
N ASN A 183 3.52 22.53 28.56
CA ASN A 183 3.78 23.48 29.65
C ASN A 183 3.37 24.86 29.16
N ARG A 184 2.10 25.21 29.37
CA ARG A 184 1.59 26.57 29.21
C ARG A 184 2.09 27.39 30.41
N ALA A 185 3.36 27.78 30.37
CA ALA A 185 3.84 28.86 31.25
C ALA A 185 3.10 30.14 30.84
N LYS A 186 2.28 30.68 31.74
CA LYS A 186 1.65 32.00 31.58
C LYS A 186 2.77 33.03 31.45
N ARG A 187 2.82 33.77 30.33
CA ARG A 187 3.59 35.02 30.23
C ARG A 187 3.03 36.01 31.27
N PRO A 188 3.86 36.64 32.11
CA PRO A 188 3.40 37.74 32.96
C PRO A 188 3.03 38.95 32.08
N LYS A 189 1.95 39.62 32.44
CA LYS A 189 1.50 40.86 31.80
C LYS A 189 2.50 41.97 32.13
N HIS A 190 3.10 42.57 31.11
CA HIS A 190 3.86 43.81 31.28
C HIS A 190 2.83 44.92 31.53
N GLN A 191 2.88 45.54 32.72
CA GLN A 191 2.16 46.77 33.00
C GLN A 191 2.79 47.89 32.17
N LEU A 192 1.91 48.70 31.60
CA LEU A 192 2.22 49.95 30.94
C LEU A 192 2.30 50.99 32.06
N GLU A 193 3.46 51.62 32.28
CA GLU A 193 3.55 52.85 33.06
C GLU A 193 4.09 53.94 32.16
N GLU A 194 3.21 54.90 31.89
CA GLU A 194 3.52 56.18 31.26
C GLU A 194 4.43 56.98 32.17
N THR A 195 5.49 57.57 31.61
CA THR A 195 6.05 58.81 32.16
C THR A 195 6.38 59.73 31.01
N LEU A 196 5.52 60.75 30.86
CA LEU A 196 5.85 61.99 30.17
C LEU A 196 6.96 62.69 30.95
N THR A 197 8.05 63.09 30.28
CA THR A 197 8.69 64.38 30.54
C THR A 197 9.31 64.94 29.25
N THR A 198 8.83 66.13 28.92
CA THR A 198 9.23 67.09 27.89
C THR A 198 10.60 67.74 28.15
N SER A 199 11.35 68.02 27.07
CA SER A 199 12.26 69.16 26.79
C SER A 199 13.45 68.64 25.96
N GLY A 200 13.88 69.16 24.80
CA GLY A 200 13.86 70.52 24.28
C GLY A 200 15.31 70.91 23.92
N ASN A 201 15.52 71.33 22.66
CA ASN A 201 16.63 72.10 22.07
C ASN A 201 17.71 71.41 21.21
N SER A 202 17.57 71.68 19.91
CA SER A 202 18.51 72.27 18.93
C SER A 202 20.03 72.06 19.05
N ALA A 203 20.60 71.46 18.01
CA ALA A 203 21.48 72.13 17.03
C ALA A 203 21.46 71.33 15.71
#